data_AF-A0A3L7S3U5-F1
#
_entry.id   AF-A0A3L7S3U5-F1
#
_cell.length_a   1.000
_cell.length_b   1.000
_cell.length_c   1.000
_cell.angle_alpha   90.00
_cell.angle_beta   90.00
_cell.angle_gamma   90.00
#
_symmetry.space_group_name_H-M   'P 1'
#
loop_
_entity.id
_entity.type
_entity.pdbx_description
1 polymer ?
#
loop_
_entity_poly.entity_id
_entity_poly.type
_entity_poly.pdbx_seq_one_letter_code
_entity_poly.pdbx_strand_id
1 'polypeptide(L)'
;MAELTKHQRSIVKNYYANLDTALLQRLGEQVTDLYLAEGKKRDKVWQTITTALTKLGVPQSRIDHVRKSDDARKLATLLQELLAKD
;
A
#
# COMPACT_ATOMS: atom_id res chain seq x y z
N MET A 1 4.94 11.60 -18.09
CA MET A 1 4.26 11.22 -16.85
C MET A 1 3.12 12.21 -16.64
N ALA A 2 1.88 11.75 -16.40
CA ALA A 2 0.74 12.64 -16.31
C ALA A 2 0.79 13.42 -14.98
N GLU A 3 1.08 14.72 -15.07
CA GLU A 3 1.02 15.65 -13.94
C GLU A 3 -0.43 15.74 -13.45
N LEU A 4 -0.68 15.37 -12.20
CA LEU A 4 -1.99 15.50 -11.57
C LEU A 4 -2.37 16.98 -11.50
N THR A 5 -3.58 17.34 -11.91
CA THR A 5 -4.13 18.70 -11.81
C THR A 5 -4.15 19.20 -10.37
N LYS A 6 -4.19 20.53 -10.17
CA LYS A 6 -4.16 21.16 -8.83
C LYS A 6 -5.27 20.64 -7.90
N HIS A 7 -6.43 20.32 -8.47
CA HIS A 7 -7.55 19.70 -7.76
C HIS A 7 -7.27 18.24 -7.37
N GLN A 8 -6.76 17.44 -8.30
CA GLN A 8 -6.32 16.05 -8.04
C GLN A 8 -5.23 16.00 -6.97
N ARG A 9 -4.28 16.95 -6.97
CA ARG A 9 -3.27 17.07 -5.91
C ARG A 9 -3.89 17.33 -4.53
N SER A 10 -4.92 18.17 -4.44
CA SER A 10 -5.61 18.45 -3.17
C SER A 10 -6.38 17.23 -2.66
N ILE A 11 -7.03 16.48 -3.57
CA ILE A 11 -7.71 15.23 -3.22
C ILE A 11 -6.69 14.23 -2.69
N VAL A 12 -5.60 13.99 -3.43
CA VAL A 12 -4.52 13.07 -3.01
C VAL A 12 -3.90 13.51 -1.68
N LYS A 13 -3.67 14.82 -1.48
CA LYS A 13 -3.06 15.35 -0.26
C LYS A 13 -3.96 15.20 0.98
N ASN A 14 -5.25 15.53 0.85
CA ASN A 14 -6.19 15.44 1.97
C ASN A 14 -6.60 13.99 2.28
N TYR A 15 -6.53 13.10 1.28
CA TYR A 15 -6.91 11.70 1.41
C TYR A 15 -5.92 10.90 2.27
N TYR A 16 -4.62 11.23 2.23
CA TYR A 16 -3.61 10.58 3.06
C TYR A 16 -3.44 11.19 4.45
N ALA A 17 -3.97 12.39 4.69
CA ALA A 17 -3.83 13.08 5.98
C ALA A 17 -4.71 12.49 7.10
N ASN A 18 -5.52 11.46 6.81
CA ASN A 18 -6.38 10.78 7.76
C ASN A 18 -6.42 9.27 7.48
N LEU A 19 -5.27 8.66 7.16
CA LEU A 19 -5.25 7.22 6.97
C LEU A 19 -5.58 6.52 8.29
N ASP A 20 -6.36 5.45 8.20
CA ASP A 20 -6.69 4.63 9.36
C ASP A 20 -5.40 3.99 9.91
N THR A 21 -4.94 4.51 11.05
CA THR A 21 -3.71 4.08 11.71
C THR A 21 -3.74 2.58 12.03
N ALA A 22 -4.90 2.00 12.33
CA ALA A 22 -5.03 0.58 12.60
C ALA A 22 -4.85 -0.25 11.32
N LEU A 23 -5.28 0.25 10.17
CA LEU A 23 -5.00 -0.38 8.87
C LEU A 23 -3.51 -0.29 8.51
N LEU A 24 -2.85 0.84 8.79
CA LEU A 24 -1.40 1.00 8.58
C LEU A 24 -0.57 0.05 9.46
N GLN A 25 -0.95 -0.11 10.74
CA GLN A 25 -0.31 -1.06 11.64
C GLN A 25 -0.43 -2.50 11.13
N ARG A 26 -1.65 -2.92 10.75
CA ARG A 26 -1.89 -4.26 10.15
C ARG A 26 -1.12 -4.46 8.85
N LEU A 27 -0.96 -3.43 8.03
CA LEU A 27 -0.15 -3.50 6.82
C LEU A 27 1.33 -3.76 7.14
N GLY A 28 1.85 -3.21 8.25
CA GLY A 28 3.19 -3.53 8.76
C GLY A 28 3.38 -4.98 9.17
N GLU A 29 2.38 -5.56 9.85
CA GLU A 29 2.38 -7.00 10.17
C GLU A 29 2.39 -7.84 8.88
N GLN A 30 1.56 -7.47 7.90
CA GLN A 30 1.46 -8.17 6.61
C GLN A 30 2.74 -8.10 5.78
N VAL A 31 3.52 -7.00 5.86
CA VAL A 31 4.85 -6.92 5.23
C VAL A 31 5.76 -8.01 5.79
N THR A 32 5.76 -8.21 7.11
CA THR A 32 6.56 -9.25 7.77
C THR A 32 6.08 -10.64 7.39
N ASP A 33 4.77 -10.89 7.42
CA ASP A 33 4.19 -12.15 6.97
C ASP A 33 4.54 -12.46 5.51
N LEU A 34 4.57 -11.43 4.67
CA LEU A 34 4.94 -11.57 3.28
C LEU A 34 6.42 -11.97 3.13
N TYR A 35 7.34 -11.51 3.97
CA TYR A 35 8.73 -11.99 3.92
C TYR A 35 8.87 -13.49 4.20
N LEU A 36 7.99 -14.04 5.04
CA LEU A 36 8.04 -15.43 5.47
C LEU A 36 7.15 -16.37 4.64
N ALA A 37 6.24 -15.81 3.84
CA ALA A 37 5.27 -16.58 3.08
C ALA A 37 5.76 -16.91 1.67
N GLU A 38 5.55 -18.17 1.29
CA GLU A 38 5.87 -18.71 -0.04
C GLU A 38 4.65 -19.40 -0.67
N GLY A 39 4.71 -19.62 -1.99
CA GLY A 39 3.69 -20.30 -2.77
C GLY A 39 2.26 -19.80 -2.52
N LYS A 40 1.33 -20.73 -2.30
CA LYS A 40 -0.09 -20.40 -2.09
C LYS A 40 -0.34 -19.51 -0.87
N LYS A 41 0.50 -19.57 0.17
CA LYS A 41 0.36 -18.72 1.36
C LYS A 41 0.71 -17.27 0.99
N ARG A 42 1.78 -17.08 0.21
CA ARG A 42 2.21 -15.76 -0.28
C ARG A 42 1.10 -15.06 -1.06
N ASP A 43 0.43 -15.78 -1.95
CA ASP A 43 -0.66 -15.22 -2.74
C ASP A 43 -1.84 -14.76 -1.88
N LYS A 44 -2.21 -15.52 -0.84
CA LYS A 44 -3.25 -15.13 0.12
C LYS A 44 -2.87 -13.88 0.91
N VAL A 45 -1.61 -13.79 1.35
CA VAL A 45 -1.09 -12.61 2.04
C VAL A 45 -1.21 -11.38 1.13
N TRP A 46 -0.83 -11.51 -0.14
CA TRP A 46 -1.01 -10.44 -1.12
C TRP A 46 -2.46 -10.04 -1.39
N GLN A 47 -3.40 -10.98 -1.44
CA GLN A 47 -4.82 -10.65 -1.57
C GLN A 47 -5.28 -9.76 -0.40
N THR A 48 -4.80 -10.05 0.81
CA THR A 48 -5.13 -9.26 2.00
C THR A 48 -4.45 -7.88 1.95
N ILE A 49 -3.18 -7.81 1.57
CA ILE A 49 -2.41 -6.56 1.39
C ILE A 49 -3.08 -5.64 0.37
N THR A 50 -3.39 -6.17 -0.81
CA THR A 50 -4.02 -5.39 -1.90
C THR A 50 -5.36 -4.82 -1.45
N THR A 51 -6.18 -5.61 -0.75
CA THR A 51 -7.44 -5.15 -0.14
C THR A 51 -7.21 -4.03 0.89
N ALA A 52 -6.20 -4.15 1.74
CA ALA A 52 -5.88 -3.12 2.74
C ALA A 52 -5.40 -1.82 2.07
N LEU A 53 -4.53 -1.91 1.07
CA LEU A 53 -4.06 -0.76 0.29
C LEU A 53 -5.20 -0.04 -0.44
N THR A 54 -6.18 -0.77 -0.98
CA THR A 54 -7.38 -0.17 -1.59
C THR A 54 -8.23 0.56 -0.55
N LYS A 55 -8.37 0.03 0.67
CA LYS A 55 -9.10 0.71 1.77
C LYS A 55 -8.38 1.96 2.27
N LEU A 56 -7.04 1.94 2.24
CA LEU A 56 -6.17 3.11 2.44
C LEU A 56 -6.13 4.02 1.19
N GLY A 57 -6.95 3.73 0.16
CA GLY A 57 -7.05 4.40 -1.14
C GLY A 57 -5.74 4.68 -1.84
N VAL A 58 -4.80 3.75 -1.73
CA VAL A 58 -3.66 3.71 -2.63
C VAL A 58 -4.18 3.47 -4.05
N PRO A 59 -3.78 4.26 -5.06
CA PRO A 59 -4.21 4.08 -6.43
C PRO A 59 -3.95 2.67 -6.94
N GLN A 60 -4.91 2.08 -7.65
CA GLN A 60 -4.81 0.70 -8.13
C GLN A 60 -3.55 0.47 -8.98
N SER A 61 -3.15 1.44 -9.81
CA SER A 61 -1.92 1.35 -10.61
C SER A 61 -0.66 1.15 -9.77
N ARG A 62 -0.63 1.72 -8.57
CA ARG A 62 0.48 1.60 -7.62
C ARG A 62 0.44 0.26 -6.89
N ILE A 63 -0.76 -0.19 -6.51
CA ILE A 63 -1.00 -1.52 -5.95
C ILE A 63 -0.53 -2.59 -6.93
N ASP A 64 -0.94 -2.48 -8.20
CA ASP A 64 -0.60 -3.43 -9.27
C ASP A 64 0.92 -3.46 -9.51
N HIS A 65 1.58 -2.30 -9.52
CA HIS A 65 3.03 -2.22 -9.70
C HIS A 65 3.78 -2.96 -8.58
N VAL A 66 3.37 -2.76 -7.33
CA VAL A 66 3.98 -3.42 -6.17
C VAL A 66 3.64 -4.91 -6.16
N ARG A 67 2.39 -5.30 -6.40
CA ARG A 67 1.98 -6.71 -6.48
C ARG A 67 2.71 -7.47 -7.57
N LYS A 68 2.83 -6.88 -8.78
CA LYS A 68 3.54 -7.48 -9.92
C LYS A 68 5.03 -7.72 -9.62
N SER A 69 5.62 -6.88 -8.78
CA SER A 69 7.02 -7.05 -8.39
C SER A 69 7.25 -8.21 -7.41
N ASP A 70 6.18 -8.65 -6.73
CA ASP A 70 6.20 -9.67 -5.69
C ASP A 70 7.33 -9.47 -4.65
N ASP A 71 7.74 -8.22 -4.38
CA ASP A 71 8.87 -7.89 -3.52
C ASP A 71 8.38 -7.22 -2.22
N ALA A 72 8.61 -7.90 -1.09
CA ALA A 72 8.25 -7.41 0.23
C ALA A 72 8.98 -6.11 0.60
N ARG A 73 10.18 -5.86 0.07
CA ARG A 73 10.93 -4.60 0.27
C ARG A 73 10.20 -3.43 -0.36
N LYS A 74 9.66 -3.61 -1.57
CA LYS A 74 8.90 -2.56 -2.27
C LYS A 74 7.60 -2.22 -1.54
N LEU A 75 6.95 -3.23 -0.96
CA LEU A 75 5.79 -2.99 -0.09
C LEU A 75 6.18 -2.26 1.20
N ALA A 76 7.31 -2.60 1.82
CA ALA A 76 7.81 -1.91 3.01
C ALA A 76 8.11 -0.43 2.71
N THR A 77 8.73 -0.13 1.56
CA THR A 77 8.94 1.25 1.11
C THR A 77 7.62 1.99 0.92
N LEU A 78 6.63 1.35 0.28
CA LEU A 78 5.28 1.92 0.14
C LEU A 78 4.66 2.24 1.51
N LEU A 79 4.75 1.32 2.49
CA LEU A 79 4.26 1.55 3.84
C LEU A 79 4.97 2.74 4.52
N GLN A 80 6.29 2.84 4.41
CA GLN A 80 7.05 3.97 4.94
C GLN A 80 6.61 5.30 4.34
N GLU A 81 6.34 5.34 3.03
CA GLU A 81 5.83 6.54 2.37
C GLU A 81 4.42 6.93 2.83
N LEU A 82 3.58 5.96 3.18
CA LEU A 82 2.25 6.22 3.74
C LEU A 82 2.36 6.77 5.16
N LEU A 83 3.23 6.17 5.99
CA LEU A 83 3.49 6.61 7.37
C LEU A 83 4.17 7.99 7.47
N ALA A 84 5.03 8.34 6.51
CA ALA A 84 5.71 9.64 6.48
C ALA A 84 4.83 10.79 5.96
N LYS A 85 3.59 10.50 5.55
CA LYS A 85 2.63 11.46 5.00
C LYS A 85 1.38 11.68 5.86
N ASP A 86 1.25 10.93 6.96
CA ASP A 86 0.46 11.30 8.15
C ASP A 86 1.23 12.38 8.95
#